data_AF-A0A7C2JYG9-F1
#
_entry.id   AF-A0A7C2JYG9-F1
#
_cell.length_a   1.000
_cell.length_b   1.000
_cell.length_c   1.000
_cell.angle_alpha   90.00
_cell.angle_beta   90.00
_cell.angle_gamma   90.00
#
_symmetry.space_group_name_H-M   'P 1'
#
loop_
_entity.id
_entity.type
_entity.pdbx_description
1 polymer ?
#
loop_
_entity_poly.entity_id
_entity_poly.type
_entity_poly.pdbx_seq_one_letter_code
_entity_poly.pdbx_strand_id
1 'polypeptide(L)'
;MTASAGYPFLDEMVAAANQAPVFAPHAFFNADGDCVEFIASDESYYAERVDSRLTVYYGQESGQPVGSLIKGIKSILERLNEACPGFCIEVEDGKVHLSHLFTAAMWIENDGKVPTRAVVYRKLRKIAEADNVEVELPQLARC
;
A
#
# COMPACT_ATOMS: atom_id res chain seq x y z
N MET A 1 28.48 41.11 7.34
CA MET A 1 27.65 40.21 8.16
C MET A 1 26.28 40.84 8.31
N THR A 2 25.40 40.62 7.34
CA THR A 2 24.00 41.08 7.40
C THR A 2 23.22 40.02 8.17
N ALA A 3 22.81 40.34 9.39
CA ALA A 3 21.80 39.59 10.11
C ALA A 3 20.55 39.52 9.22
N SER A 4 20.12 38.32 8.83
CA SER A 4 18.78 38.16 8.27
C SER A 4 17.80 38.59 9.37
N ALA A 5 16.82 39.40 9.01
CA ALA A 5 15.64 39.56 9.84
C ALA A 5 14.94 38.18 9.84
N GLY A 6 15.32 37.34 10.80
CA GLY A 6 14.84 35.96 10.92
C GLY A 6 13.34 35.97 11.14
N TYR A 7 12.62 35.16 10.36
CA TYR A 7 11.20 34.90 10.59
C TYR A 7 11.15 33.80 11.65
N PRO A 8 10.88 34.13 12.94
CA PRO A 8 10.97 33.15 14.02
C PRO A 8 10.05 31.94 13.80
N PHE A 9 8.91 32.17 13.14
CA PHE A 9 8.00 31.12 12.68
C PHE A 9 8.64 30.17 11.65
N LEU A 10 9.42 30.71 10.71
CA LEU A 10 10.11 29.90 9.69
C LEU A 10 11.21 29.05 10.33
N ASP A 11 11.96 29.64 11.27
CA ASP A 11 12.99 28.93 12.03
C ASP A 11 12.38 27.79 12.88
N GLU A 12 11.21 28.03 13.49
CA GLU A 12 10.45 27.02 14.24
C GLU A 12 9.93 25.90 13.33
N MET A 13 9.37 26.24 12.16
CA MET A 13 8.93 25.25 11.17
C MET A 13 10.07 24.39 10.65
N VAL A 14 11.23 24.98 10.34
CA VAL A 14 12.42 24.25 9.88
C VAL A 14 12.95 23.36 11.01
N ALA A 15 12.99 23.84 12.25
CA ALA A 15 13.39 23.05 13.40
C ALA A 15 12.46 21.84 13.64
N ALA A 16 11.15 22.03 13.48
CA ALA A 16 10.17 20.94 13.58
C ALA A 16 10.30 19.93 12.42
N ALA A 17 10.49 20.41 11.19
CA ALA A 17 10.71 19.56 10.02
C ALA A 17 11.98 18.69 10.16
N ASN A 18 13.05 19.25 10.74
CA ASN A 18 14.29 18.51 11.00
C ASN A 18 14.15 17.43 12.09
N GLN A 19 13.07 17.44 12.87
CA GLN A 19 12.74 16.41 13.88
C GLN A 19 11.72 15.40 13.37
N ALA A 20 11.22 15.55 12.15
CA ALA A 20 10.29 14.59 11.57
C ALA A 20 10.96 13.21 11.48
N PRO A 21 10.24 12.13 11.82
CA PRO A 21 10.77 10.79 11.65
C PRO A 21 11.10 10.54 10.18
N VAL A 22 12.19 9.79 9.94
CA VAL A 22 12.53 9.33 8.59
C VAL A 22 11.37 8.52 8.07
N PHE A 23 10.94 8.80 6.84
CA PHE A 23 9.87 8.07 6.19
C PHE A 23 10.18 6.56 6.17
N ALA A 24 9.16 5.75 6.46
CA ALA A 24 9.19 4.31 6.31
C ALA A 24 7.96 3.85 5.52
N PRO A 25 8.13 2.90 4.57
CA PRO A 25 7.01 2.27 3.90
C PRO A 25 6.01 1.70 4.91
N HIS A 26 4.73 1.97 4.70
CA HIS A 26 3.69 1.53 5.61
C HIS A 26 2.38 1.27 4.86
N ALA A 27 1.57 0.40 5.45
CA ALA A 27 0.23 0.13 4.98
C ALA A 27 -0.75 0.19 6.15
N PHE A 28 -1.97 0.62 5.86
CA PHE A 28 -3.05 0.61 6.83
C PHE A 28 -4.35 0.16 6.19
N PHE A 29 -5.14 -0.54 6.99
CA PHE A 29 -6.44 -1.01 6.59
C PHE A 29 -7.53 -0.05 7.06
N ASN A 30 -8.40 0.35 6.14
CA ASN A 30 -9.62 1.09 6.45
C ASN A 30 -10.81 0.13 6.40
N ALA A 31 -11.39 -0.14 7.57
CA ALA A 31 -12.50 -1.07 7.73
C ALA A 31 -13.80 -0.58 7.06
N ASP A 32 -14.06 0.73 7.07
CA ASP A 32 -15.27 1.33 6.49
C ASP A 32 -15.25 1.25 4.96
N GLY A 33 -14.05 1.43 4.37
CA GLY A 33 -13.83 1.34 2.93
C GLY A 33 -13.55 -0.06 2.39
N ASP A 34 -13.39 -1.05 3.29
CA ASP A 34 -12.84 -2.38 2.99
C ASP A 34 -11.62 -2.31 2.06
N CYS A 35 -10.64 -1.48 2.44
CA CYS A 35 -9.47 -1.22 1.61
C CYS A 35 -8.18 -1.13 2.39
N VAL A 36 -7.07 -1.54 1.75
CA VAL A 36 -5.72 -1.31 2.24
C VAL A 36 -5.09 -0.19 1.43
N GLU A 37 -4.58 0.81 2.12
CA GLU A 37 -3.74 1.85 1.55
C GLU A 37 -2.28 1.56 1.90
N PHE A 38 -1.41 1.71 0.91
CA PHE A 38 0.02 1.42 1.00
C PHE A 38 0.81 2.59 0.43
N ILE A 39 1.76 3.10 1.21
CA ILE A 39 2.68 4.16 0.83
C ILE A 39 4.10 3.63 0.96
N ALA A 40 4.85 3.60 -0.15
CA ALA A 40 6.20 3.07 -0.25
C ALA A 40 7.28 4.15 -0.29
N SER A 41 6.91 5.40 -0.58
CA SER A 41 7.82 6.54 -0.61
C SER A 41 7.09 7.83 -0.20
N ASP A 42 7.83 8.78 0.35
CA ASP A 42 7.41 10.16 0.63
C ASP A 42 7.40 11.08 -0.61
N GLU A 43 7.71 10.54 -1.79
CA GLU A 43 7.63 11.27 -3.04
C GLU A 43 6.19 11.79 -3.29
N SER A 44 6.06 13.03 -3.77
CA SER A 44 4.78 13.55 -4.25
C SER A 44 4.24 12.67 -5.37
N TYR A 45 2.95 12.33 -5.34
CA TYR A 45 2.38 11.35 -6.26
C TYR A 45 1.05 11.80 -6.89
N TYR A 46 0.67 11.12 -7.96
CA TYR A 46 -0.69 11.14 -8.50
C TYR A 46 -1.28 9.72 -8.51
N ALA A 47 -2.61 9.63 -8.46
CA ALA A 47 -3.31 8.35 -8.40
C ALA A 47 -3.91 7.97 -9.76
N GLU A 48 -3.69 6.72 -10.19
CA GLU A 48 -4.28 6.17 -11.40
C GLU A 48 -5.03 4.88 -11.07
N ARG A 49 -6.29 4.79 -11.50
CA ARG A 49 -7.12 3.61 -11.29
C ARG A 49 -6.84 2.57 -12.37
N VAL A 50 -6.28 1.44 -11.98
CA VAL A 50 -5.89 0.34 -12.89
C VAL A 50 -7.07 -0.58 -13.19
N ASP A 51 -7.90 -0.81 -12.18
CA ASP A 51 -9.14 -1.60 -12.30
C ASP A 51 -10.17 -1.20 -11.23
N SER A 52 -11.22 -2.01 -11.05
CA SER A 52 -12.28 -1.74 -10.07
C SER A 52 -11.80 -1.82 -8.61
N ARG A 53 -10.69 -2.51 -8.33
CA ARG A 53 -10.13 -2.75 -6.99
C ARG A 53 -8.87 -1.95 -6.74
N LEU A 54 -7.96 -1.86 -7.72
CA LEU A 54 -6.63 -1.28 -7.57
C LEU A 54 -6.53 0.14 -8.13
N THR A 55 -6.03 1.03 -7.29
CA THR A 55 -5.52 2.35 -7.65
C THR A 55 -4.03 2.38 -7.31
N VAL A 56 -3.19 2.86 -8.21
CA VAL A 56 -1.74 2.96 -8.02
C VAL A 56 -1.38 4.42 -7.80
N TYR A 57 -0.44 4.65 -6.89
CA TYR A 57 0.16 5.96 -6.70
C TYR A 57 1.49 5.98 -7.45
N TYR A 58 1.65 6.91 -8.38
CA TYR A 58 2.87 7.09 -9.16
C TYR A 58 3.58 8.35 -8.71
N GLY A 59 4.87 8.23 -8.42
CA GLY A 59 5.73 9.36 -8.13
C GLY A 59 5.74 10.36 -9.28
N GLN A 60 5.59 11.64 -8.97
CA GLN A 60 5.55 12.71 -9.96
C GLN A 60 6.91 12.90 -10.66
N GLU A 61 8.01 12.66 -9.94
CA GLU A 61 9.37 12.81 -10.46
C GLU A 61 9.87 11.49 -11.06
N SER A 62 9.71 10.39 -10.35
CA SER A 62 10.23 9.07 -10.75
C SER A 62 9.37 8.38 -11.81
N GLY A 63 8.08 8.72 -11.87
CA GLY A 63 7.08 7.99 -12.66
C GLY A 63 6.92 6.53 -12.23
N GLN A 64 7.48 6.13 -11.08
CA GLN A 64 7.41 4.76 -10.57
C GLN A 64 6.25 4.60 -9.60
N PRO A 65 5.73 3.37 -9.42
CA PRO A 65 4.78 3.10 -8.34
C PRO A 65 5.43 3.39 -6.98
N VAL A 66 4.81 4.28 -6.21
CA VAL A 66 5.21 4.67 -4.85
C VAL A 66 4.16 4.30 -3.80
N GLY A 67 3.12 3.58 -4.21
CA GLY A 67 2.06 3.16 -3.32
C GLY A 67 0.84 2.65 -4.08
N SER A 68 -0.21 2.30 -3.34
CA SER A 68 -1.46 1.84 -3.91
C SER A 68 -2.60 1.88 -2.90
N LEU A 69 -3.82 1.85 -3.43
CA LEU A 69 -5.02 1.54 -2.69
C LEU A 69 -5.71 0.34 -3.34
N ILE A 70 -5.93 -0.71 -2.56
CA ILE A 70 -6.64 -1.93 -2.99
C ILE A 70 -7.94 -2.08 -2.21
N LYS A 71 -9.06 -2.21 -2.92
CA LYS A 71 -10.42 -2.36 -2.35
C LYS A 71 -10.93 -3.79 -2.38
N GLY A 72 -11.90 -4.05 -1.51
CA GLY A 72 -12.65 -5.30 -1.47
C GLY A 72 -11.84 -6.44 -0.86
N ILE A 73 -11.10 -6.19 0.22
CA ILE A 73 -10.22 -7.19 0.86
C ILE A 73 -11.02 -8.41 1.28
N LYS A 74 -12.18 -8.22 1.95
CA LYS A 74 -13.08 -9.32 2.32
C LYS A 74 -13.46 -10.17 1.11
N SER A 75 -13.90 -9.52 0.04
CA SER A 75 -14.30 -10.19 -1.20
C SER A 75 -13.13 -10.93 -1.87
N ILE A 76 -11.89 -10.42 -1.78
CA ILE A 76 -10.71 -11.13 -2.28
C ILE A 76 -10.51 -12.43 -1.49
N LEU A 77 -10.56 -12.35 -0.17
CA LEU A 77 -10.32 -13.48 0.73
C LEU A 77 -11.41 -14.55 0.60
N GLU A 78 -12.69 -14.14 0.54
CA GLU A 78 -13.82 -15.04 0.31
C GLU A 78 -13.68 -15.78 -1.02
N ARG A 79 -13.44 -15.05 -2.12
CA ARG A 79 -13.26 -15.64 -3.45
C ARG A 79 -12.03 -16.54 -3.52
N LEU A 80 -10.98 -16.22 -2.78
CA LEU A 80 -9.77 -17.05 -2.70
C LEU A 80 -10.04 -18.38 -2.03
N ASN A 81 -10.78 -18.37 -0.92
CA ASN A 81 -11.21 -19.59 -0.26
C ASN A 81 -12.13 -20.44 -1.15
N GLU A 82 -13.02 -19.82 -1.92
CA GLU A 82 -13.88 -20.52 -2.90
C GLU A 82 -13.09 -21.11 -4.08
N ALA A 83 -12.17 -20.32 -4.66
CA ALA A 83 -11.40 -20.73 -5.84
C ALA A 83 -10.31 -21.75 -5.50
N CYS A 84 -9.75 -21.69 -4.29
CA CYS A 84 -8.69 -22.57 -3.81
C CYS A 84 -9.03 -23.04 -2.38
N PRO A 85 -9.96 -24.00 -2.23
CA PRO A 85 -10.30 -24.55 -0.92
C PRO A 85 -9.04 -25.08 -0.21
N GLY A 86 -8.79 -24.59 1.00
CA GLY A 86 -7.61 -24.92 1.79
C GLY A 86 -6.42 -23.98 1.62
N PHE A 87 -6.51 -22.96 0.76
CA PHE A 87 -5.57 -21.84 0.79
C PHE A 87 -5.90 -20.93 1.98
N CYS A 88 -4.93 -20.69 2.86
CA CYS A 88 -5.06 -19.80 4.00
C CYS A 88 -3.94 -18.76 3.98
N ILE A 89 -4.27 -17.53 4.38
CA ILE A 89 -3.27 -16.52 4.73
C ILE A 89 -3.15 -16.59 6.25
N GLU A 90 -2.02 -17.09 6.73
CA GLU A 90 -1.71 -17.07 8.15
C GLU A 90 -1.47 -15.63 8.62
N VAL A 91 -2.07 -15.30 9.77
CA VAL A 91 -1.96 -14.00 10.40
C VAL A 91 -1.11 -14.16 11.65
N GLU A 92 0.09 -13.60 11.62
CA GLU A 92 0.96 -13.53 12.80
C GLU A 92 0.72 -12.18 13.49
N ASP A 93 0.45 -12.19 14.79
CA ASP A 93 0.20 -10.98 15.60
C ASP A 93 -0.85 -10.01 15.04
N GLY A 94 -1.87 -10.53 14.35
CA GLY A 94 -2.95 -9.72 13.75
C GLY A 94 -2.55 -9.02 12.44
N LYS A 95 -1.35 -9.29 11.94
CA LYS A 95 -0.77 -8.68 10.75
C LYS A 95 -0.61 -9.67 9.61
N VAL A 96 -0.67 -9.15 8.40
CA VAL A 96 -0.47 -9.90 7.16
C VAL A 96 0.53 -9.15 6.29
N HIS A 97 1.46 -9.86 5.65
CA HIS A 97 2.30 -9.28 4.62
C HIS A 97 1.47 -8.81 3.43
N LEU A 98 1.63 -7.55 3.07
CA LEU A 98 0.89 -6.93 1.97
C LEU A 98 1.15 -7.63 0.62
N SER A 99 2.33 -8.25 0.45
CA SER A 99 2.68 -9.07 -0.71
C SER A 99 1.72 -10.26 -0.93
N HIS A 100 1.17 -10.84 0.15
CA HIS A 100 0.18 -11.91 0.09
C HIS A 100 -1.16 -11.41 -0.46
N LEU A 101 -1.59 -10.21 -0.06
CA LEU A 101 -2.83 -9.60 -0.57
C LEU A 101 -2.74 -9.31 -2.07
N PHE A 102 -1.61 -8.77 -2.55
CA PHE A 102 -1.42 -8.57 -3.99
C PHE A 102 -1.41 -9.88 -4.76
N THR A 103 -0.86 -10.95 -4.19
CA THR A 103 -0.87 -12.27 -4.80
C THR A 103 -2.28 -12.84 -4.89
N ALA A 104 -3.05 -12.77 -3.81
CA ALA A 104 -4.45 -13.17 -3.76
C ALA A 104 -5.30 -12.39 -4.79
N ALA A 105 -5.17 -11.05 -4.81
CA ALA A 105 -5.87 -10.19 -5.74
C ALA A 105 -5.54 -10.54 -7.20
N MET A 106 -4.26 -10.79 -7.50
CA MET A 106 -3.86 -11.24 -8.83
C MET A 106 -4.57 -12.53 -9.22
N TRP A 107 -4.58 -13.56 -8.38
CA TRP A 107 -5.19 -14.85 -8.70
C TRP A 107 -6.69 -14.75 -8.97
N ILE A 108 -7.38 -13.91 -8.19
CA ILE A 108 -8.82 -13.70 -8.30
C ILE A 108 -9.21 -12.85 -9.52
N GLU A 109 -8.34 -11.93 -9.93
CA GLU A 109 -8.55 -11.08 -11.11
C GLU A 109 -7.94 -11.68 -12.39
N ASN A 110 -7.21 -12.80 -12.32
CA ASN A 110 -6.56 -13.45 -13.47
C ASN A 110 -7.56 -14.24 -14.32
N ASP A 111 -8.59 -13.57 -14.82
CA ASP A 111 -9.60 -14.11 -15.72
C ASP A 111 -9.10 -14.12 -17.19
N GLY A 112 -7.78 -14.08 -17.40
CA GLY A 112 -7.12 -14.08 -18.73
C GLY A 112 -7.24 -12.79 -19.55
N LYS A 113 -7.83 -11.71 -19.02
CA LYS A 113 -8.33 -10.59 -19.83
C LYS A 113 -7.36 -9.44 -20.12
N VAL A 114 -6.35 -9.14 -19.28
CA VAL A 114 -5.38 -8.06 -19.56
C VAL A 114 -3.99 -8.32 -18.92
N PRO A 115 -2.94 -8.64 -19.71
CA PRO A 115 -1.57 -8.88 -19.21
C PRO A 115 -0.97 -7.72 -18.41
N THR A 116 -1.34 -6.48 -18.76
CA THR A 116 -0.78 -5.25 -18.18
C THR A 116 -1.12 -5.08 -16.70
N ARG A 117 -2.31 -5.51 -16.25
CA ARG A 117 -2.71 -5.40 -14.84
C ARG A 117 -1.86 -6.29 -13.94
N ALA A 118 -1.65 -7.54 -14.34
CA ALA A 118 -0.81 -8.47 -13.59
C ALA A 118 0.63 -7.96 -13.43
N VAL A 119 1.16 -7.19 -14.41
CA VAL A 119 2.47 -6.56 -14.28
C VAL A 119 2.49 -5.51 -13.16
N VAL A 120 1.44 -4.70 -13.03
CA VAL A 120 1.32 -3.68 -11.97
C VAL A 120 1.26 -4.33 -10.60
N TYR A 121 0.39 -5.31 -10.39
CA TYR A 121 0.32 -6.03 -9.10
C TYR A 121 1.65 -6.69 -8.74
N ARG A 122 2.36 -7.28 -9.71
CA ARG A 122 3.70 -7.84 -9.48
C ARG A 122 4.72 -6.79 -9.06
N LYS A 123 4.66 -5.57 -9.63
CA LYS A 123 5.54 -4.47 -9.23
C LYS A 123 5.27 -4.07 -7.78
N LEU A 124 4.01 -3.81 -7.43
CA LEU A 124 3.61 -3.46 -6.06
C LEU A 124 3.96 -4.56 -5.05
N ARG A 125 3.74 -5.83 -5.42
CA ARG A 125 4.14 -6.98 -4.61
C ARG A 125 5.63 -6.97 -4.30
N LYS A 126 6.48 -6.75 -5.32
CA LYS A 126 7.93 -6.71 -5.14
C LYS A 126 8.38 -5.57 -4.23
N ILE A 127 7.73 -4.39 -4.34
CA ILE A 127 8.03 -3.25 -3.47
C ILE A 127 7.65 -3.60 -2.03
N ALA A 128 6.42 -4.05 -1.80
CA ALA A 128 5.95 -4.43 -0.46
C ALA A 128 6.77 -5.59 0.17
N GLU A 129 7.24 -6.53 -0.64
CA GLU A 129 8.09 -7.65 -0.21
C GLU A 129 9.51 -7.18 0.15
N ALA A 130 10.10 -6.29 -0.65
CA ALA A 130 11.42 -5.73 -0.38
C ALA A 130 11.46 -4.92 0.93
N ASP A 131 10.37 -4.21 1.23
CA ASP A 131 10.23 -3.37 2.40
C ASP A 131 9.58 -4.08 3.61
N ASN A 132 9.29 -5.39 3.49
CA ASN A 132 8.62 -6.21 4.51
C ASN A 132 7.35 -5.57 5.10
N VAL A 133 6.50 -5.03 4.23
CA VAL A 133 5.33 -4.23 4.65
C VAL A 133 4.22 -5.15 5.15
N GLU A 134 3.80 -4.89 6.37
CA GLU A 134 2.70 -5.57 7.05
C GLU A 134 1.49 -4.65 7.19
N VAL A 135 0.31 -5.24 7.22
CA VAL A 135 -0.96 -4.54 7.49
C VAL A 135 -1.76 -5.30 8.52
N GLU A 136 -2.28 -4.57 9.50
CA GLU A 136 -3.22 -5.11 10.47
C GLU A 136 -4.58 -5.36 9.81
N LEU A 137 -5.06 -6.59 9.90
CA LEU A 137 -6.37 -7.00 9.36
C LEU A 137 -7.20 -7.59 10.50
N PRO A 138 -7.92 -6.76 11.27
CA PRO A 138 -8.69 -7.20 12.44
C PRO A 138 -9.74 -8.29 12.13
N GLN A 139 -10.11 -8.39 10.86
CA GLN A 139 -11.17 -9.24 10.34
C GLN A 139 -10.69 -10.68 10.09
N LEU A 140 -9.38 -10.89 9.90
CA LEU A 140 -8.77 -12.20 9.69
C LEU A 140 -8.33 -12.88 11.00
N ALA A 141 -8.28 -12.16 12.12
CA ALA A 141 -7.92 -12.69 13.43
C ALA A 141 -8.96 -13.67 14.04
N ARG A 142 -9.89 -14.18 13.24
CA ARG A 142 -10.99 -15.07 13.67
C ARG A 142 -11.12 -16.36 12.85
N CYS A 143 -10.15 -16.66 11.97
CA CYS A 143 -10.08 -17.96 11.31
C CYS A 143 -9.64 -19.05 12.30
#